data_AF-A0A2G9RMN8-F1
#
_entry.id   AF-A0A2G9RMN8-F1
#
_cell.length_a   1.000
_cell.length_b   1.000
_cell.length_c   1.000
_cell.angle_alpha   90.00
_cell.angle_beta   90.00
_cell.angle_gamma   90.00
#
_symmetry.space_group_name_H-M   'P 1'
#
loop_
_entity.id
_entity.type
_entity.pdbx_description
1 polymer ?
#
loop_
_entity_poly.entity_id
_entity_poly.type
_entity_poly.pdbx_seq_one_letter_code
_entity_poly.pdbx_strand_id
1 'polypeptide(L)'
;INELSHVQIPIMLMPDDFKAYSKIKVDNHLFNKENMPSHFKFKEYCPMVFRNLRERFGIDDQDFQAKELPTYKDNDFINDGQKIYIDENNKKMFQEKLKKDVEFLAQLKLMDYSLLVGIHDVERAEQEDVESEDNEGEEEGESDGMHPVGTPPDSPGNTLNSSKPLPPGEFDPTIDVYGIKSHDSAEISTVNPEQYSKRFLDFINNILT
;
A
#
# COMPACT_ATOMS: atom_id res chain seq x y z
N ILE A 1 -3.95 -11.64 3.21
CA ILE A 1 -5.30 -11.45 2.60
C ILE A 1 -6.15 -12.72 2.72
N ASN A 2 -5.84 -13.82 2.03
CA ASN A 2 -6.61 -15.08 2.13
C ASN A 2 -6.76 -15.64 3.56
N GLU A 3 -5.74 -15.50 4.42
CA GLU A 3 -5.85 -15.89 5.83
C GLU A 3 -6.80 -14.98 6.62
N LEU A 4 -6.90 -13.71 6.23
CA LEU A 4 -7.70 -12.70 6.91
C LEU A 4 -9.17 -12.74 6.51
N SER A 5 -9.51 -13.28 5.33
CA SER A 5 -10.91 -13.41 4.89
C SER A 5 -11.75 -14.31 5.81
N HIS A 6 -11.10 -15.22 6.54
CA HIS A 6 -11.74 -16.11 7.52
C HIS A 6 -11.89 -15.48 8.91
N VAL A 7 -11.26 -14.32 9.14
CA VAL A 7 -11.33 -13.58 10.41
C VAL A 7 -12.45 -12.55 10.32
N GLN A 8 -13.31 -12.48 11.32
CA GLN A 8 -14.35 -11.45 11.38
C GLN A 8 -13.72 -10.06 11.49
N ILE A 9 -14.28 -9.08 10.78
CA ILE A 9 -13.84 -7.69 10.89
C ILE A 9 -14.23 -7.19 12.29
N PRO A 10 -13.27 -6.80 13.14
CA PRO A 10 -13.58 -6.31 14.47
C PRO A 10 -14.24 -4.93 14.39
N ILE A 11 -15.24 -4.69 15.24
CA ILE A 11 -15.96 -3.41 15.33
C ILE A 11 -15.01 -2.27 15.76
N MET A 12 -13.99 -2.59 16.56
CA MET A 12 -12.93 -1.66 16.98
C MET A 12 -11.57 -2.36 17.03
N LEU A 13 -10.51 -1.62 16.67
CA LEU A 13 -9.13 -2.10 16.82
C LEU A 13 -8.69 -2.00 18.27
N MET A 14 -8.08 -3.07 18.78
CA MET A 14 -7.51 -3.13 20.11
C MET A 14 -6.02 -2.72 20.08
N PRO A 15 -5.44 -2.23 21.19
CA PRO A 15 -4.01 -1.87 21.22
C PRO A 15 -3.07 -3.02 20.81
N ASP A 16 -3.45 -4.27 21.04
CA ASP A 16 -2.66 -5.43 20.65
C ASP A 16 -2.62 -5.62 19.12
N ASP A 17 -3.62 -5.14 18.38
CA ASP A 17 -3.63 -5.21 16.90
C ASP A 17 -2.49 -4.39 16.28
N PHE A 18 -2.05 -3.32 16.96
CA PHE A 18 -0.92 -2.47 16.54
C PHE A 18 0.46 -3.08 16.85
N LYS A 19 0.48 -4.22 17.57
CA LYS A 19 1.70 -4.99 17.88
C LYS A 19 1.69 -6.37 17.25
N ALA A 20 0.54 -6.80 16.73
CA ALA A 20 0.34 -8.08 16.10
C ALA A 20 1.20 -8.22 14.84
N TYR A 21 1.64 -9.44 14.55
CA TYR A 21 2.26 -9.78 13.28
C TYR A 21 1.93 -11.23 12.90
N SER A 22 1.79 -11.49 11.60
CA SER A 22 1.79 -12.85 11.06
C SER A 22 3.16 -13.13 10.46
N LYS A 23 3.73 -14.31 10.70
CA LYS A 23 5.02 -14.71 10.14
C LYS A 23 4.92 -16.10 9.56
N ILE A 24 5.14 -16.20 8.25
CA ILE A 24 5.16 -17.45 7.51
C ILE A 24 6.61 -17.76 7.16
N LYS A 25 7.05 -18.97 7.50
CA LYS A 25 8.34 -19.50 7.05
C LYS A 25 8.06 -20.64 6.09
N VAL A 26 8.61 -20.54 4.89
CA VAL A 26 8.47 -21.56 3.85
C VAL A 26 9.83 -22.19 3.61
N ASP A 27 9.87 -23.51 3.72
CA ASP A 27 11.04 -24.35 3.49
C ASP A 27 10.65 -25.45 2.49
N ASN A 28 10.90 -25.20 1.19
CA ASN A 28 10.57 -26.09 0.10
C ASN A 28 11.79 -26.96 -0.25
N HIS A 29 11.65 -28.29 -0.12
CA HIS A 29 12.67 -29.25 -0.55
C HIS A 29 12.31 -29.84 -1.92
N LEU A 30 13.07 -29.46 -2.97
CA LEU A 30 12.90 -29.96 -4.35
C LEU A 30 11.50 -29.72 -4.96
N PHE A 31 10.73 -28.79 -4.40
CA PHE A 31 9.37 -28.48 -4.83
C PHE A 31 9.29 -27.03 -5.35
N ASN A 32 8.59 -26.83 -6.47
CA ASN A 32 8.28 -25.53 -7.10
C ASN A 32 9.48 -24.56 -7.25
N LYS A 33 10.66 -25.10 -7.59
CA LYS A 33 11.90 -24.32 -7.67
C LYS A 33 11.91 -23.26 -8.78
N GLU A 34 11.08 -23.43 -9.80
CA GLU A 34 11.05 -22.51 -10.94
C GLU A 34 10.25 -21.23 -10.63
N ASN A 35 9.24 -21.31 -9.75
CA ASN A 35 8.39 -20.17 -9.43
C ASN A 35 8.65 -19.57 -8.04
N MET A 36 9.19 -20.35 -7.09
CA MET A 36 9.35 -19.90 -5.70
C MET A 36 10.73 -20.26 -5.12
N PRO A 37 11.35 -19.34 -4.36
CA PRO A 37 12.59 -19.63 -3.62
C PRO A 37 12.42 -20.82 -2.66
N SER A 38 13.48 -21.60 -2.49
CA SER A 38 13.43 -22.79 -1.61
C SER A 38 13.30 -22.44 -0.13
N HIS A 39 13.82 -21.30 0.32
CA HIS A 39 13.72 -20.88 1.71
C HIS A 39 13.43 -19.39 1.76
N PHE A 40 12.27 -19.01 2.31
CA PHE A 40 11.96 -17.60 2.53
C PHE A 40 11.05 -17.42 3.75
N LYS A 41 11.00 -16.19 4.24
CA LYS A 41 10.15 -15.78 5.35
C LYS A 41 9.35 -14.57 4.93
N PHE A 42 8.05 -14.63 5.10
CA PHE A 42 7.14 -13.51 4.95
C PHE A 42 6.68 -13.07 6.33
N LYS A 43 6.65 -11.76 6.60
CA LYS A 43 6.13 -11.21 7.85
C LYS A 43 5.22 -10.04 7.53
N GLU A 44 3.97 -10.15 7.94
CA GLU A 44 2.95 -9.11 7.83
C GLU A 44 2.76 -8.48 9.22
N TYR A 45 2.84 -7.16 9.30
CA TYR A 45 2.66 -6.42 10.55
C TYR A 45 1.25 -5.85 10.62
N CYS A 46 0.68 -5.86 11.82
CA CYS A 46 -0.62 -5.25 12.15
C CYS A 46 -1.73 -5.61 11.14
N PRO A 47 -1.95 -6.90 10.82
CA PRO A 47 -2.81 -7.30 9.70
C PRO A 47 -4.25 -6.77 9.84
N MET A 48 -4.79 -6.71 11.06
CA MET A 48 -6.11 -6.15 11.33
C MET A 48 -6.18 -4.63 11.13
N VAL A 49 -5.09 -3.93 11.47
CA VAL A 49 -4.98 -2.48 11.25
C VAL A 49 -4.98 -2.16 9.76
N PHE A 50 -4.16 -2.85 8.96
CA PHE A 50 -4.10 -2.62 7.51
C PHE A 50 -5.35 -3.11 6.78
N ARG A 51 -6.05 -4.12 7.30
CA ARG A 51 -7.37 -4.51 6.77
C ARG A 51 -8.42 -3.43 7.04
N ASN A 52 -8.51 -2.91 8.26
CA ASN A 52 -9.44 -1.82 8.58
C ASN A 52 -9.12 -0.54 7.79
N LEU A 53 -7.83 -0.25 7.57
CA LEU A 53 -7.41 0.88 6.76
C LEU A 53 -7.89 0.75 5.30
N ARG A 54 -7.74 -0.44 4.70
CA ARG A 54 -8.22 -0.71 3.34
C ARG A 54 -9.74 -0.53 3.21
N GLU A 55 -10.51 -1.09 4.13
CA GLU A 55 -11.97 -0.94 4.17
C GLU A 55 -12.40 0.54 4.28
N ARG A 56 -11.78 1.32 5.17
CA ARG A 56 -12.09 2.75 5.35
C ARG A 56 -11.77 3.60 4.11
N PHE A 57 -10.76 3.22 3.34
CA PHE A 57 -10.42 3.87 2.07
C PHE A 57 -11.23 3.33 0.88
N GLY A 58 -12.19 2.42 1.12
CA GLY A 58 -12.99 1.81 0.05
C GLY A 58 -12.18 0.88 -0.85
N ILE A 59 -11.07 0.34 -0.36
CA ILE A 59 -10.22 -0.60 -1.08
C ILE A 59 -10.69 -2.02 -0.74
N ASP A 60 -11.31 -2.70 -1.70
CA ASP A 60 -11.72 -4.10 -1.53
C ASP A 60 -10.49 -5.04 -1.43
N ASP A 61 -10.63 -6.11 -0.63
CA ASP A 61 -9.57 -7.09 -0.41
C ASP A 61 -9.21 -7.85 -1.70
N GLN A 62 -10.19 -8.16 -2.55
CA GLN A 62 -9.99 -8.82 -3.85
C GLN A 62 -9.33 -7.86 -4.83
N ASP A 63 -9.79 -6.62 -4.94
CA ASP A 63 -9.18 -5.61 -5.81
C ASP A 63 -7.72 -5.34 -5.41
N PHE A 64 -7.45 -5.28 -4.10
CA PHE A 64 -6.08 -5.13 -3.60
C PHE A 64 -5.20 -6.35 -3.93
N GLN A 65 -5.78 -7.56 -3.96
CA GLN A 65 -5.08 -8.80 -4.32
C GLN A 65 -4.92 -8.96 -5.84
N ALA A 66 -5.86 -8.42 -6.61
CA ALA A 66 -5.94 -8.51 -8.06
C ALA A 66 -5.25 -7.35 -8.77
N LYS A 67 -4.54 -6.46 -8.06
CA LYS A 67 -3.77 -5.37 -8.67
C LYS A 67 -2.94 -5.89 -9.84
N GLU A 68 -3.36 -5.53 -11.04
CA GLU A 68 -2.73 -5.97 -12.29
C GLU A 68 -1.28 -5.46 -12.39
N LEU A 69 -1.00 -4.32 -11.77
CA LEU A 69 0.33 -3.72 -11.76
C LEU A 69 1.02 -3.94 -10.40
N PRO A 70 2.07 -4.79 -10.33
CA PRO A 70 2.83 -4.95 -9.11
C PRO A 70 3.57 -3.65 -8.76
N THR A 71 3.59 -3.30 -7.47
CA THR A 71 4.52 -2.27 -6.98
C THR A 71 5.90 -2.90 -6.83
N TYR A 72 6.77 -2.65 -7.80
CA TYR A 72 8.16 -3.08 -7.78
C TYR A 72 8.94 -2.46 -6.62
N LYS A 73 9.95 -3.19 -6.15
CA LYS A 73 10.87 -2.79 -5.07
C LYS A 73 12.31 -2.66 -5.59
N ASP A 74 13.22 -2.37 -4.67
CA ASP A 74 14.64 -2.17 -4.92
C ASP A 74 15.30 -3.37 -5.62
N ASN A 75 15.01 -4.60 -5.20
CA ASN A 75 15.57 -5.80 -5.83
C ASN A 75 15.10 -5.98 -7.27
N ASP A 76 13.84 -5.66 -7.56
CA ASP A 76 13.28 -5.78 -8.91
C ASP A 76 13.97 -4.76 -9.83
N PHE A 77 14.14 -3.53 -9.36
CA PHE A 77 14.84 -2.46 -10.07
C PHE A 77 16.28 -2.83 -10.44
N ILE A 78 17.00 -3.52 -9.54
CA ILE A 78 18.37 -3.99 -9.77
C ILE A 78 18.40 -5.16 -10.75
N ASN A 79 17.54 -6.16 -10.55
CA ASN A 79 17.54 -7.40 -11.34
C ASN A 79 17.16 -7.13 -12.81
N ASP A 80 16.23 -6.19 -13.02
CA ASP A 80 15.77 -5.81 -14.36
C ASP A 80 16.71 -4.78 -15.02
N GLY A 81 17.75 -4.33 -14.30
CA GLY A 81 18.72 -3.35 -14.79
C GLY A 81 18.10 -1.99 -15.10
N GLN A 82 16.95 -1.69 -14.48
CA GLN A 82 16.19 -0.47 -14.73
C GLN A 82 17.05 0.76 -14.36
N LYS A 83 16.91 1.83 -15.14
CA LYS A 83 17.53 3.14 -14.88
C LYS A 83 16.50 4.24 -15.12
N ILE A 84 16.63 5.32 -14.36
CA ILE A 84 15.81 6.53 -14.54
C ILE A 84 16.66 7.54 -15.29
N TYR A 85 16.29 7.84 -16.52
CA TYR A 85 16.99 8.81 -17.35
C TYR A 85 16.41 10.20 -17.14
N ILE A 86 17.23 11.12 -16.66
CA ILE A 86 16.86 12.52 -16.46
C ILE A 86 18.03 13.41 -16.87
N ASP A 87 17.75 14.62 -17.34
CA ASP A 87 18.83 15.54 -17.69
C ASP A 87 19.65 15.95 -16.47
N GLU A 88 20.92 16.29 -16.70
CA GLU A 88 21.89 16.59 -15.64
C GLU A 88 21.44 17.73 -14.72
N ASN A 89 20.71 18.71 -15.25
CA ASN A 89 20.22 19.85 -14.46
C ASN A 89 19.12 19.39 -13.50
N ASN A 90 18.10 18.67 -14.00
CA ASN A 90 17.03 18.13 -13.17
C ASN A 90 17.55 17.09 -12.18
N LYS A 91 18.51 16.26 -12.58
CA LYS A 91 19.21 15.33 -11.70
C LYS A 91 19.86 16.03 -10.52
N LYS A 92 20.65 17.06 -10.78
CA LYS A 92 21.31 17.84 -9.73
C LYS A 92 20.29 18.49 -8.79
N MET A 93 19.26 19.13 -9.34
CA MET A 93 18.19 19.77 -8.56
C MET A 93 17.47 18.76 -7.66
N PHE A 94 17.14 17.58 -8.20
CA PHE A 94 16.51 16.50 -7.46
C PHE A 94 17.41 15.96 -6.35
N GLN A 95 18.69 15.67 -6.66
CA GLN A 95 19.66 15.16 -5.68
C GLN A 95 19.90 16.14 -4.53
N GLU A 96 20.01 17.43 -4.81
CA GLU A 96 20.18 18.47 -3.79
C GLU A 96 18.97 18.56 -2.86
N LYS A 97 17.76 18.44 -3.41
CA LYS A 97 16.51 18.44 -2.63
C LYS A 97 16.40 17.17 -1.78
N LEU A 98 16.58 16.01 -2.39
CA LEU A 98 16.51 14.72 -1.72
C LEU A 98 17.50 14.62 -0.57
N LYS A 99 18.73 15.14 -0.75
CA LYS A 99 19.73 15.18 0.31
C LYS A 99 19.26 15.97 1.53
N LYS A 100 18.66 17.15 1.33
CA LYS A 100 18.13 17.98 2.43
C LYS A 100 16.97 17.30 3.16
N ASP A 101 16.07 16.67 2.41
CA ASP A 101 14.92 15.95 2.98
C ASP A 101 15.39 14.76 3.82
N VAL A 102 16.36 14.01 3.32
CA VAL A 102 16.95 12.86 4.01
C VAL A 102 17.75 13.27 5.25
N GLU A 103 18.50 14.38 5.19
CA GLU A 103 19.18 14.95 6.36
C GLU A 103 18.18 15.36 7.46
N PHE A 104 17.06 15.98 7.07
CA PHE A 104 15.98 16.33 7.98
C PHE A 104 15.36 15.08 8.64
N LEU A 105 15.07 14.03 7.87
CA LEU A 105 14.54 12.77 8.41
C LEU A 105 15.52 12.11 9.40
N ALA A 106 16.82 12.11 9.09
CA ALA A 106 17.86 11.58 9.97
C ALA A 106 17.94 12.35 11.30
N GLN A 107 17.81 13.68 11.28
CA GLN A 107 17.77 14.51 12.50
C GLN A 107 16.57 14.17 13.40
N LEU A 108 15.44 13.82 12.80
CA LEU A 108 14.24 13.37 13.51
C LEU A 108 14.30 11.88 13.92
N LYS A 109 15.43 11.20 13.66
CA LYS A 109 15.61 9.76 13.89
C LYS A 109 14.57 8.90 13.16
N LEU A 110 14.03 9.40 12.05
CA LEU A 110 13.08 8.68 11.21
C LEU A 110 13.84 7.77 10.25
N MET A 111 13.35 6.55 10.10
CA MET A 111 13.91 5.49 9.27
C MET A 111 12.78 4.78 8.52
N ASP A 112 13.13 3.83 7.65
CA ASP A 112 12.18 3.00 6.88
C ASP A 112 11.28 3.78 5.90
N TYR A 113 11.71 4.98 5.50
CA TYR A 113 11.09 5.73 4.42
C TYR A 113 11.50 5.17 3.05
N SER A 114 10.61 5.27 2.07
CA SER A 114 10.84 4.82 0.70
C SER A 114 10.64 5.97 -0.29
N LEU A 115 11.35 5.96 -1.41
CA LEU A 115 11.06 6.84 -2.53
C LEU A 115 10.01 6.16 -3.42
N LEU A 116 8.84 6.78 -3.56
CA LEU A 116 7.86 6.34 -4.54
C LEU A 116 8.21 6.94 -5.89
N VAL A 117 8.34 6.10 -6.92
CA VAL A 117 8.64 6.51 -8.29
C VAL A 117 7.52 6.02 -9.20
N GLY A 118 6.87 6.94 -9.89
CA GLY A 118 5.94 6.65 -10.99
C GLY A 118 6.65 6.88 -12.32
N ILE A 119 6.58 5.89 -13.22
CA ILE A 119 7.08 6.00 -14.59
C ILE A 119 5.86 5.95 -15.50
N HIS A 120 5.71 6.97 -16.34
CA HIS A 120 4.62 7.07 -17.30
C HIS A 120 5.20 7.02 -18.71
N ASP A 121 4.78 6.02 -19.47
CA ASP A 121 5.11 5.88 -20.89
C ASP A 121 4.04 6.60 -21.71
N VAL A 122 4.42 7.73 -22.31
CA VAL A 122 3.51 8.61 -23.05
C VAL A 122 3.02 7.93 -24.32
N GLU A 123 3.89 7.23 -25.05
CA GLU A 123 3.52 6.58 -26.32
C GLU A 123 2.51 5.47 -26.08
N ARG A 124 2.74 4.68 -25.02
CA ARG A 124 1.78 3.64 -24.61
C ARG A 124 0.44 4.24 -24.18
N ALA A 125 0.46 5.32 -23.41
CA ALA A 125 -0.77 5.96 -22.94
C ALA A 125 -1.61 6.52 -24.10
N GLU A 126 -0.97 7.16 -25.08
CA GLU A 126 -1.66 7.65 -26.28
C GLU A 126 -2.27 6.51 -27.11
N GLN A 127 -1.61 5.34 -27.16
CA GLN A 127 -2.13 4.18 -27.89
C GLN A 127 -3.33 3.52 -27.18
N GLU A 128 -3.28 3.42 -25.85
CA GLU A 128 -4.40 2.92 -25.05
C GLU A 128 -5.64 3.84 -25.17
N ASP A 129 -5.44 5.17 -25.24
CA ASP A 129 -6.54 6.13 -25.44
C ASP A 129 -7.24 5.93 -26.80
N VAL A 130 -6.49 5.75 -27.88
CA VAL A 130 -7.06 5.53 -29.23
C VAL A 130 -7.83 4.20 -29.31
N GLU A 131 -7.29 3.13 -28.73
CA GLU A 131 -7.97 1.82 -28.69
C GLU A 131 -9.26 1.83 -27.86
N SER A 132 -9.38 2.75 -26.90
CA SER A 132 -10.60 2.95 -26.11
C SER A 132 -11.70 3.69 -26.89
N GLU A 133 -11.33 4.69 -27.72
CA GLU A 133 -12.27 5.42 -28.56
C GLU A 133 -12.87 4.53 -29.69
N ASP A 134 -12.09 3.56 -30.21
CA ASP A 134 -12.57 2.62 -31.23
C ASP A 134 -13.55 1.56 -30.67
N ASN A 135 -13.57 1.33 -29.35
CA ASN A 135 -14.47 0.36 -28.69
C ASN A 135 -15.83 0.96 -28.25
N GLU A 136 -16.01 2.29 -28.30
CA GLU A 136 -17.30 2.93 -27.96
C GLU A 136 -18.33 2.88 -29.12
N GLY A 137 -17.99 2.27 -30.26
CA GLY A 137 -18.82 2.22 -31.46
C GLY A 137 -19.84 1.07 -31.57
N GLU A 138 -19.83 0.07 -30.67
CA GLU A 138 -20.60 -1.18 -30.85
C GLU A 138 -21.32 -1.70 -29.59
N GLU A 139 -22.07 -0.87 -28.85
CA GLU A 139 -23.14 -1.40 -27.97
C GLU A 139 -24.40 -0.49 -27.98
N GLU A 140 -25.09 -0.44 -29.12
CA GLU A 140 -26.53 -0.17 -29.13
C GLU A 140 -27.29 -1.50 -29.21
N GLY A 141 -27.85 -1.95 -28.08
CA GLY A 141 -28.68 -3.15 -27.99
C GLY A 141 -29.61 -3.11 -26.78
N GLU A 142 -30.85 -2.69 -27.00
CA GLU A 142 -31.98 -2.68 -26.07
C GLU A 142 -32.27 -4.05 -25.42
N SER A 143 -32.68 -4.09 -24.14
CA SER A 143 -33.91 -4.78 -23.70
C SER A 143 -34.17 -4.66 -22.18
N ASP A 144 -35.17 -3.84 -21.86
CA ASP A 144 -36.29 -3.99 -20.91
C ASP A 144 -36.28 -5.06 -19.80
N GLY A 145 -36.71 -4.67 -18.58
CA GLY A 145 -36.91 -5.60 -17.46
C GLY A 145 -37.17 -5.00 -16.06
N MET A 146 -38.22 -4.18 -15.92
CA MET A 146 -38.78 -3.74 -14.63
C MET A 146 -39.23 -4.90 -13.73
N HIS A 147 -38.79 -4.95 -12.46
CA HIS A 147 -39.63 -5.39 -11.33
C HIS A 147 -39.10 -4.89 -9.97
N PRO A 148 -39.96 -4.30 -9.10
CA PRO A 148 -39.59 -3.86 -7.76
C PRO A 148 -39.77 -5.01 -6.75
N VAL A 149 -38.73 -5.36 -6.00
CA VAL A 149 -38.85 -6.24 -4.84
C VAL A 149 -38.59 -5.43 -3.58
N GLY A 150 -39.64 -5.31 -2.77
CA GLY A 150 -39.71 -4.47 -1.58
C GLY A 150 -38.81 -4.92 -0.43
N THR A 151 -38.25 -3.94 0.26
CA THR A 151 -37.67 -4.09 1.58
C THR A 151 -38.79 -4.12 2.64
N PRO A 152 -38.76 -5.05 3.63
CA PRO A 152 -39.66 -4.97 4.78
C PRO A 152 -39.20 -3.88 5.76
N PRO A 153 -40.13 -3.10 6.36
CA PRO A 153 -39.84 -2.06 7.34
C PRO A 153 -39.76 -2.59 8.78
N ASP A 154 -39.08 -1.80 9.61
CA ASP A 154 -39.10 -1.75 11.08
C ASP A 154 -38.42 -2.86 11.90
N SER A 155 -37.24 -2.51 12.43
CA SER A 155 -36.77 -2.99 13.73
C SER A 155 -36.67 -1.79 14.70
N PRO A 156 -37.25 -1.85 15.90
CA PRO A 156 -37.40 -0.71 16.80
C PRO A 156 -36.04 -0.27 17.36
N GLY A 157 -35.80 1.04 17.25
CA GLY A 157 -34.53 1.68 17.59
C GLY A 157 -34.09 1.48 19.03
N ASN A 158 -32.82 1.12 19.19
CA ASN A 158 -32.10 1.28 20.44
C ASN A 158 -31.45 2.67 20.44
N THR A 159 -31.95 3.57 21.28
CA THR A 159 -31.40 4.91 21.50
C THR A 159 -30.12 4.81 22.32
N LEU A 160 -29.01 4.49 21.68
CA LEU A 160 -27.68 4.71 22.24
C LEU A 160 -26.83 5.42 21.19
N ASN A 161 -26.83 6.74 21.26
CA ASN A 161 -25.80 7.69 20.81
C ASN A 161 -24.78 7.11 19.80
N SER A 162 -25.23 6.79 18.59
CA SER A 162 -24.32 6.45 17.49
C SER A 162 -24.21 7.69 16.62
N SER A 163 -23.04 8.30 16.68
CA SER A 163 -22.52 9.20 15.65
C SER A 163 -22.95 8.69 14.28
N LYS A 164 -23.51 9.57 13.45
CA LYS A 164 -23.78 9.27 12.03
C LYS A 164 -22.55 8.53 11.44
N PRO A 165 -22.75 7.47 10.63
CA PRO A 165 -21.63 6.84 9.95
C PRO A 165 -20.90 7.93 9.16
N LEU A 166 -19.61 8.09 9.45
CA LEU A 166 -18.77 9.05 8.76
C LEU A 166 -18.68 8.66 7.28
N PRO A 167 -18.67 9.63 6.36
CA PRO A 167 -18.43 9.35 4.96
C PRO A 167 -17.03 8.73 4.76
N PRO A 168 -16.82 7.96 3.68
CA PRO A 168 -15.53 7.35 3.39
C PRO A 168 -14.40 8.39 3.43
N GLY A 169 -13.38 8.15 4.25
CA GLY A 169 -12.22 9.04 4.40
C GLY A 169 -12.35 10.18 5.43
N GLU A 170 -13.46 10.32 6.16
CA GLU A 170 -13.52 11.22 7.34
C GLU A 170 -13.11 10.50 8.64
N PHE A 171 -12.43 11.24 9.53
CA PHE A 171 -11.76 10.69 10.71
C PHE A 171 -12.33 11.29 12.00
N ASP A 172 -12.65 10.44 13.00
CA ASP A 172 -12.93 10.92 14.36
C ASP A 172 -11.69 10.69 15.24
N PRO A 173 -10.89 11.74 15.51
CA PRO A 173 -9.69 11.62 16.34
C PRO A 173 -9.96 11.24 17.81
N THR A 174 -11.23 11.19 18.24
CA THR A 174 -11.61 10.77 19.60
C THR A 174 -11.94 9.28 19.72
N ILE A 175 -12.28 8.63 18.61
CA ILE A 175 -12.65 7.20 18.57
C ILE A 175 -11.57 6.40 17.84
N ASP A 176 -10.97 6.98 16.82
CA ASP A 176 -10.09 6.26 15.94
C ASP A 176 -8.62 6.33 16.40
N VAL A 177 -8.13 5.18 16.88
CA VAL A 177 -6.72 4.99 17.24
C VAL A 177 -5.99 4.43 16.01
N TYR A 178 -4.96 5.14 15.53
CA TYR A 178 -4.16 4.75 14.35
C TYR A 178 -2.71 4.40 14.65
N GLY A 179 -2.31 4.52 15.91
CA GLY A 179 -0.96 4.25 16.33
C GLY A 179 -0.84 4.34 17.83
N ILE A 180 0.09 3.58 18.38
CA ILE A 180 0.47 3.68 19.79
C ILE A 180 1.73 4.53 19.85
N LYS A 181 1.75 5.52 20.74
CA LYS A 181 2.95 6.31 20.99
C LYS A 181 4.10 5.37 21.38
N SER A 182 5.22 5.49 20.67
CA SER A 182 6.42 4.71 20.98
C SER A 182 6.92 5.00 22.39
N HIS A 183 7.56 4.01 23.02
CA HIS A 183 8.20 4.18 24.33
C HIS A 183 9.51 4.95 24.15
N ASP A 184 9.82 5.88 25.06
CA ASP A 184 11.00 6.76 24.96
C ASP A 184 12.35 5.99 24.93
N SER A 185 12.34 4.73 25.35
CA SER A 185 13.52 3.84 25.40
C SER A 185 13.53 2.75 24.33
N ALA A 186 12.63 2.78 23.36
CA ALA A 186 12.60 1.78 22.30
C ALA A 186 13.71 2.04 21.28
N GLU A 187 14.81 1.30 21.35
CA GLU A 187 15.80 1.21 20.27
C GLU A 187 15.22 0.32 19.16
N ILE A 188 14.50 0.94 18.21
CA ILE A 188 13.68 0.22 17.22
C ILE A 188 14.53 -0.37 16.07
N SER A 189 15.75 0.15 15.84
CA SER A 189 16.56 -0.23 14.68
C SER A 189 17.97 -0.64 15.06
N THR A 190 18.44 -1.73 14.45
CA THR A 190 19.85 -2.16 14.48
C THR A 190 20.75 -1.31 13.59
N VAL A 191 20.17 -0.41 12.80
CA VAL A 191 20.86 0.49 11.88
C VAL A 191 20.66 1.92 12.37
N ASN A 192 21.75 2.67 12.53
CA ASN A 192 21.70 4.09 12.86
C ASN A 192 20.97 4.86 11.74
N PRO A 193 20.04 5.79 12.03
CA PRO A 193 19.41 6.66 11.04
C PRO A 193 20.39 7.27 10.01
N GLU A 194 21.59 7.64 10.44
CA GLU A 194 22.65 8.17 9.57
C GLU A 194 23.20 7.14 8.57
N GLN A 195 23.23 5.86 8.95
CA GLN A 195 23.63 4.78 8.07
C GLN A 195 22.52 4.45 7.07
N TYR A 196 21.25 4.49 7.51
CA TYR A 196 20.11 4.30 6.64
C TYR A 196 20.04 5.40 5.58
N SER A 197 20.19 6.66 5.99
CA SER A 197 20.15 7.82 5.11
C SER A 197 21.23 7.79 4.04
N LYS A 198 22.46 7.44 4.43
CA LYS A 198 23.56 7.27 3.47
C LYS A 198 23.27 6.16 2.46
N ARG A 199 22.86 4.97 2.92
CA ARG A 199 22.55 3.84 2.04
C ARG A 199 21.43 4.18 1.06
N PHE A 200 20.41 4.89 1.53
CA PHE A 200 19.29 5.33 0.70
C PHE A 200 19.76 6.29 -0.39
N LEU A 201 20.52 7.33 -0.06
CA LEU A 201 21.04 8.28 -1.05
C LEU A 201 21.98 7.62 -2.06
N ASP A 202 22.87 6.73 -1.60
CA ASP A 202 23.80 5.99 -2.46
C ASP A 202 23.04 5.11 -3.46
N PHE A 203 21.97 4.43 -3.02
CA PHE A 203 21.13 3.63 -3.90
C PHE A 203 20.42 4.48 -4.96
N ILE A 204 19.76 5.56 -4.55
CA ILE A 204 19.04 6.45 -5.49
C ILE A 204 20.00 7.06 -6.51
N ASN A 205 21.19 7.49 -6.08
CA ASN A 205 22.19 8.06 -6.99
C ASN A 205 22.72 7.06 -8.02
N ASN A 206 22.73 5.76 -7.70
CA ASN A 206 23.15 4.72 -8.63
C ASN A 206 22.09 4.44 -9.70
N ILE A 207 20.80 4.56 -9.38
CA ILE A 207 19.71 4.26 -10.33
C ILE A 207 19.34 5.44 -11.24
N LEU A 208 19.64 6.68 -10.85
CA LEU A 208 19.45 7.88 -11.67
C LEU A 208 20.63 8.07 -12.64
N THR A 209 20.35 7.98 -13.94
CA THR A 209 21.32 8.17 -15.03
C THR A 209 21.11 9.51 -15.69
#